data_AF-Y0KJV3-F1
#
_entry.id   AF-Y0KJV3-F1
#
_cell.length_a   1.000
_cell.length_b   1.000
_cell.length_c   1.000
_cell.angle_alpha   90.00
_cell.angle_beta   90.00
_cell.angle_gamma   90.00
#
_symmetry.space_group_name_H-M   'P 1'
#
loop_
_entity.id
_entity.type
_entity.pdbx_description
1 polymer ?
#
loop_
_entity_poly.entity_id
_entity_poly.type
_entity_poly.pdbx_seq_one_letter_code
_entity_poly.pdbx_strand_id
1 'polypeptide(L)'
;MRHFVCSIGLLMAVMQCVFAAGNSLLITPSRSHLTPDEVAVVVNDADALSVKVGEYYRVARGIPAKNIVHVTLPTAGKAKLGLADFTRLKWEIETQLNASIQALVLVWKTPYAVDCNSITSALSFGYDPEQCKNTCAAGKLNPYFNTASRKPFTDVGIRLTMLLPTETFAQAKSLIDRGVVSDMGVFRSTAYYLNTSDKARSIRAQYFPPNGASIPGSGLGIMTMQSDKLLGAQDVMIYQTGLPWVEGLETLKFLPGALADHLTSFGGDLNGKHQATALHWLNAGATASYGTVSEPCNHWQKFPHPMVMLKWYSMGNSAIEAYWKSVAWPIQGLFVGEPLAAPFGR
;
A
#
# COMPACT_ATOMS: atom_id res chain seq x y z
N MET A 1 -10.57 91.73 -21.66
CA MET A 1 -10.72 90.57 -22.57
C MET A 1 -10.94 89.33 -21.73
N ARG A 2 -11.88 88.48 -22.17
CA ARG A 2 -12.40 87.30 -21.47
C ARG A 2 -11.28 86.37 -21.00
N HIS A 3 -11.43 85.74 -19.82
CA HIS A 3 -11.45 84.27 -19.68
C HIS A 3 -12.01 83.87 -18.30
N PHE A 4 -13.12 83.13 -18.37
CA PHE A 4 -13.73 82.31 -17.32
C PHE A 4 -12.86 81.08 -17.04
N VAL A 5 -12.78 80.59 -15.79
CA VAL A 5 -12.87 79.17 -15.31
C VAL A 5 -12.88 79.24 -13.77
N CYS A 6 -14.00 79.02 -13.08
CA CYS A 6 -14.65 77.76 -12.66
C CYS A 6 -13.90 76.97 -11.57
N SER A 7 -14.59 76.82 -10.43
CA SER A 7 -14.27 76.13 -9.19
C SER A 7 -13.94 74.65 -9.35
N ILE A 8 -13.25 74.05 -8.37
CA ILE A 8 -13.58 72.77 -7.70
C ILE A 8 -12.59 72.56 -6.55
N GLY A 9 -13.12 72.49 -5.31
CA GLY A 9 -12.38 72.09 -4.12
C GLY A 9 -12.22 70.58 -4.07
N LEU A 10 -10.99 70.11 -3.83
CA LEU A 10 -10.66 68.70 -3.73
C LEU A 10 -10.59 68.33 -2.23
N LEU A 11 -11.57 67.56 -1.75
CA LEU A 11 -11.49 66.86 -0.46
C LEU A 11 -10.41 65.77 -0.55
N MET A 12 -9.35 65.89 0.25
CA MET A 12 -8.40 64.79 0.47
C MET A 12 -9.01 63.78 1.46
N ALA A 13 -9.40 62.61 0.95
CA ALA A 13 -9.70 61.44 1.77
C ALA A 13 -8.38 60.72 2.13
N VAL A 14 -8.07 60.67 3.42
CA VAL A 14 -6.93 59.92 3.96
C VAL A 14 -7.29 58.43 3.95
N MET A 15 -6.74 57.68 3.00
CA MET A 15 -6.89 56.23 2.92
C MET A 15 -5.94 55.57 3.93
N GLN A 16 -6.47 55.06 5.03
CA GLN A 16 -5.73 54.25 5.99
C GLN A 16 -5.45 52.88 5.37
N CYS A 17 -4.17 52.58 5.10
CA CYS A 17 -3.71 51.24 4.76
C CYS A 17 -3.83 50.33 5.99
N VAL A 18 -4.85 49.49 6.03
CA VAL A 18 -4.92 48.35 6.94
C VAL A 18 -4.00 47.26 6.38
N PHE A 19 -2.85 47.04 7.02
CA PHE A 19 -2.02 45.87 6.75
C PHE A 19 -2.77 44.62 7.21
N ALA A 20 -3.34 43.88 6.27
CA ALA A 20 -3.83 42.53 6.52
C ALA A 20 -2.62 41.64 6.82
N ALA A 21 -2.45 41.27 8.09
CA ALA A 21 -1.54 40.21 8.48
C ALA A 21 -2.00 38.92 7.78
N GLY A 22 -1.26 38.54 6.74
CA GLY A 22 -1.49 37.28 6.05
C GLY A 22 -1.27 36.14 7.03
N ASN A 23 -2.35 35.43 7.37
CA ASN A 23 -2.25 34.09 7.95
C ASN A 23 -1.54 33.21 6.92
N SER A 24 -0.21 33.16 7.02
CA SER A 24 0.57 32.11 6.41
C SER A 24 0.11 30.82 7.07
N LEU A 25 -0.71 30.04 6.38
CA LEU A 25 -0.91 28.64 6.73
C LEU A 25 0.47 27.99 6.67
N LEU A 26 1.09 27.83 7.84
CA LEU A 26 2.18 26.90 8.01
C LEU A 26 1.62 25.53 7.66
N ILE A 27 1.88 25.07 6.44
CA ILE A 27 1.67 23.68 6.05
C ILE A 27 2.65 22.89 6.91
N THR A 28 2.18 22.43 8.07
CA THR A 28 2.90 21.41 8.82
C THR A 28 2.97 20.18 7.93
N PRO A 29 4.16 19.68 7.59
CA PRO A 29 4.28 18.43 6.88
C PRO A 29 3.55 17.34 7.66
N SER A 30 2.57 16.70 7.01
CA SER A 30 1.81 15.62 7.61
C SER A 30 2.75 14.43 7.71
N ARG A 31 3.35 14.24 8.90
CA ARG A 31 4.07 13.01 9.26
C ARG A 31 3.23 11.78 8.87
N SER A 32 3.88 10.71 8.44
CA SER A 32 3.24 9.42 8.15
C SER A 32 2.12 9.10 9.15
N HIS A 33 0.96 8.72 8.63
CA HIS A 33 -0.26 8.63 9.44
C HIS A 33 -0.22 7.51 10.47
N LEU A 34 0.45 6.40 10.17
CA LEU A 34 0.78 5.35 11.14
C LEU A 34 2.13 5.61 11.80
N THR A 35 2.15 5.48 13.13
CA THR A 35 3.37 5.57 13.95
C THR A 35 3.84 4.20 14.42
N PRO A 36 5.13 4.03 14.78
CA PRO A 36 5.65 2.77 15.32
C PRO A 36 4.86 2.20 16.51
N ASP A 37 4.31 3.06 17.37
CA ASP A 37 3.49 2.66 18.53
C ASP A 37 2.13 2.05 18.15
N GLU A 38 1.67 2.27 16.92
CA GLU A 38 0.37 1.81 16.39
C GLU A 38 0.51 0.54 15.55
N VAL A 39 1.71 -0.02 15.43
CA VAL A 39 2.01 -1.23 14.65
C VAL A 39 2.42 -2.36 15.57
N ALA A 40 1.79 -3.53 15.39
CA ALA A 40 2.24 -4.78 16.00
C ALA A 40 2.94 -5.66 14.98
N VAL A 41 4.02 -6.31 15.39
CA VAL A 41 4.80 -7.25 14.57
C VAL A 41 4.53 -8.65 15.10
N VAL A 42 3.96 -9.50 14.26
CA VAL A 42 3.61 -10.86 14.61
C VAL A 42 4.72 -11.79 14.13
N VAL A 43 5.33 -12.52 15.05
CA VAL A 43 6.40 -13.49 14.79
C VAL A 43 5.93 -14.91 15.10
N ASN A 44 6.35 -15.86 14.28
CA ASN A 44 6.12 -17.27 14.50
C ASN A 44 7.32 -17.87 15.26
N ASP A 45 7.13 -18.22 16.53
CA ASP A 45 8.21 -18.76 17.37
C ASP A 45 8.73 -20.13 16.92
N ALA A 46 7.94 -20.87 16.14
CA ALA A 46 8.37 -22.12 15.52
C ALA A 46 9.33 -21.90 14.32
N ASP A 47 9.50 -20.65 13.86
CA ASP A 47 10.39 -20.29 12.75
C ASP A 47 11.46 -19.28 13.21
N ALA A 48 12.69 -19.77 13.38
CA ALA A 48 13.83 -18.93 13.78
C ALA A 48 14.11 -17.77 12.79
N LEU A 49 13.77 -17.93 11.51
CA LEU A 49 13.89 -16.83 10.54
C LEU A 49 12.84 -15.75 10.81
N SER A 50 11.59 -16.13 11.10
CA SER A 50 10.51 -15.23 11.48
C SER A 50 10.89 -14.37 12.69
N VAL A 51 11.36 -15.00 13.78
CA VAL A 51 11.79 -14.30 15.00
C VAL A 51 12.94 -13.33 14.70
N LYS A 52 13.97 -13.79 13.98
CA LYS A 52 15.14 -12.96 13.64
C LYS A 52 14.77 -11.76 12.76
N VAL A 53 13.92 -11.95 11.77
CA VAL A 53 13.46 -10.85 10.90
C VAL A 53 12.54 -9.91 11.67
N GLY A 54 11.66 -10.43 12.53
CA GLY A 54 10.76 -9.61 13.34
C GLY A 54 11.52 -8.69 14.27
N GLU A 55 12.56 -9.19 14.94
CA GLU A 55 13.43 -8.36 15.77
C GLU A 55 14.19 -7.31 14.94
N TYR A 56 14.68 -7.68 13.76
CA TYR A 56 15.31 -6.71 12.86
C TYR A 56 14.34 -5.60 12.44
N TYR A 57 13.13 -5.96 12.02
CA TYR A 57 12.09 -5.00 11.64
C TYR A 57 11.72 -4.07 12.80
N ARG A 58 11.57 -4.64 14.01
CA ARG A 58 11.28 -3.90 15.24
C ARG A 58 12.31 -2.80 15.47
N VAL A 59 13.59 -3.15 15.44
CA VAL A 59 14.69 -2.19 15.65
C VAL A 59 14.73 -1.16 14.52
N ALA A 60 14.65 -1.61 13.26
CA ALA A 60 14.76 -0.74 12.08
C ALA A 60 13.62 0.31 12.00
N ARG A 61 12.41 -0.05 12.44
CA ARG A 61 11.24 0.83 12.44
C ARG A 61 10.93 1.46 13.80
N GLY A 62 11.75 1.20 14.83
CA GLY A 62 11.52 1.73 16.17
C GLY A 62 10.22 1.23 16.81
N ILE A 63 9.75 0.03 16.44
CA ILE A 63 8.54 -0.56 17.02
C ILE A 63 8.81 -0.90 18.51
N PRO A 64 7.92 -0.53 19.45
CA PRO A 64 8.08 -0.88 20.85
C PRO A 64 8.14 -2.40 21.06
N ALA A 65 8.98 -2.86 22.00
CA ALA A 65 9.08 -4.29 22.33
C ALA A 65 7.73 -4.91 22.76
N LYS A 66 6.88 -4.13 23.45
CA LYS A 66 5.52 -4.54 23.84
C LYS A 66 4.57 -4.78 22.66
N ASN A 67 4.93 -4.35 21.45
CA ASN A 67 4.14 -4.53 20.23
C ASN A 67 4.62 -5.76 19.42
N ILE A 68 5.52 -6.58 19.96
CA ILE A 68 5.83 -7.89 19.39
C ILE A 68 4.79 -8.90 19.90
N VAL A 69 4.15 -9.56 18.95
CA VAL A 69 3.13 -10.59 19.19
C VAL A 69 3.71 -11.93 18.79
N HIS A 70 3.66 -12.88 19.71
CA HIS A 70 4.22 -14.21 19.54
C HIS A 70 3.11 -15.22 19.23
N VAL A 71 3.27 -15.98 18.14
CA VAL A 71 2.33 -17.04 17.77
C VAL A 71 3.09 -18.33 17.47
N THR A 72 2.38 -19.45 17.50
CA THR A 72 2.95 -20.74 17.06
C THR A 72 2.17 -21.25 15.85
N LEU A 73 2.80 -21.22 14.68
CA LEU A 73 2.25 -21.73 13.43
C LEU A 73 3.07 -22.90 12.88
N PRO A 74 2.42 -23.88 12.23
CA PRO A 74 3.15 -24.95 11.55
C PRO A 74 4.10 -24.40 10.48
N THR A 75 5.38 -24.76 10.55
CA THR A 75 6.42 -24.34 9.59
C THR A 75 6.52 -25.25 8.36
N ALA A 76 5.63 -26.24 8.23
CA ALA A 76 5.66 -27.27 7.19
C ALA A 76 5.33 -26.76 5.76
N GLY A 77 5.57 -25.48 5.47
CA GLY A 77 5.39 -24.89 4.13
C GLY A 77 3.95 -24.87 3.62
N LYS A 78 2.96 -25.11 4.49
CA LYS A 78 1.54 -25.11 4.11
C LYS A 78 1.13 -23.70 3.70
N ALA A 79 0.80 -23.53 2.42
CA ALA A 79 0.32 -22.27 1.87
C ALA A 79 -0.97 -21.77 2.54
N LYS A 80 -1.83 -22.70 2.94
CA LYS A 80 -3.19 -22.46 3.43
C LYS A 80 -3.39 -23.03 4.83
N LEU A 81 -3.99 -22.23 5.70
CA LEU A 81 -4.59 -22.70 6.95
C LEU A 81 -6.04 -23.13 6.70
N GLY A 82 -6.49 -24.14 7.46
CA GLY A 82 -7.92 -24.39 7.61
C GLY A 82 -8.52 -23.46 8.67
N LEU A 83 -9.85 -23.39 8.71
CA LEU A 83 -10.59 -22.49 9.61
C LEU A 83 -10.23 -22.66 11.09
N ALA A 84 -10.04 -23.89 11.58
CA ALA A 84 -9.70 -24.15 12.98
C ALA A 84 -8.34 -23.57 13.39
N ASP A 85 -7.32 -23.80 12.56
CA ASP A 85 -5.97 -23.26 12.79
C ASP A 85 -5.95 -21.73 12.67
N PHE A 86 -6.70 -21.18 11.71
CA PHE A 86 -6.87 -19.73 11.60
C PHE A 86 -7.57 -19.12 12.82
N THR A 87 -8.59 -19.78 13.35
CA THR A 87 -9.33 -19.30 14.53
C THR A 87 -8.42 -19.23 15.75
N ARG A 88 -7.57 -20.26 15.93
CA ARG A 88 -6.53 -20.27 16.97
C ARG A 88 -5.53 -19.14 16.76
N LEU A 89 -4.98 -18.99 15.56
CA LEU A 89 -4.04 -17.91 15.23
C LEU A 89 -4.63 -16.53 15.54
N LYS A 90 -5.87 -16.28 15.09
CA LYS A 90 -6.54 -15.00 15.33
C LYS A 90 -6.69 -14.73 16.83
N TRP A 91 -7.08 -15.74 17.61
CA TRP A 91 -7.18 -15.63 19.06
C TRP A 91 -5.82 -15.37 19.74
N GLU A 92 -4.76 -16.09 19.36
CA GLU A 92 -3.40 -15.87 19.87
C GLU A 92 -2.93 -14.44 19.59
N ILE A 93 -3.17 -13.92 18.38
CA ILE A 93 -2.83 -12.54 18.03
C ILE A 93 -3.65 -11.56 18.88
N GLU A 94 -4.99 -11.64 18.83
CA GLU A 94 -5.88 -10.63 19.41
C GLU A 94 -5.74 -10.49 20.93
N THR A 95 -5.41 -11.58 21.64
CA THR A 95 -5.20 -11.56 23.09
C THR A 95 -3.93 -10.82 23.53
N GLN A 96 -2.99 -10.58 22.61
CA GLN A 96 -1.75 -9.84 22.86
C GLN A 96 -1.80 -8.39 22.37
N LEU A 97 -2.86 -8.00 21.64
CA LEU A 97 -3.00 -6.65 21.11
C LEU A 97 -3.60 -5.69 22.14
N ASN A 98 -3.17 -4.44 22.09
CA ASN A 98 -3.81 -3.34 22.79
C ASN A 98 -4.67 -2.50 21.81
N ALA A 99 -5.48 -1.59 22.37
CA ALA A 99 -6.42 -0.78 21.60
C ALA A 99 -5.76 0.28 20.70
N SER A 100 -4.48 0.64 20.91
CA SER A 100 -3.79 1.60 20.05
C SER A 100 -3.29 0.98 18.75
N ILE A 101 -3.18 -0.35 18.67
CA ILE A 101 -2.70 -1.02 17.45
C ILE A 101 -3.70 -0.85 16.31
N GLN A 102 -3.24 -0.20 15.24
CA GLN A 102 -3.97 0.06 14.00
C GLN A 102 -3.57 -0.91 12.87
N ALA A 103 -2.36 -1.47 12.93
CA ALA A 103 -1.83 -2.33 11.87
C ALA A 103 -1.00 -3.51 12.40
N LEU A 104 -1.00 -4.59 11.62
CA LEU A 104 -0.29 -5.84 11.88
C LEU A 104 0.70 -6.13 10.75
N VAL A 105 1.92 -6.50 11.13
CA VAL A 105 2.97 -6.99 10.22
C VAL A 105 3.21 -8.45 10.51
N LEU A 106 2.86 -9.32 9.56
CA LEU A 106 3.06 -10.76 9.70
C LEU A 106 4.45 -11.12 9.15
N VAL A 107 5.33 -11.72 9.95
CA VAL A 107 6.72 -11.94 9.53
C VAL A 107 6.97 -13.41 9.19
N TRP A 108 6.50 -13.87 8.04
CA TRP A 108 6.76 -15.20 7.51
C TRP A 108 6.38 -15.26 6.03
N LYS A 109 6.82 -16.29 5.30
CA LYS A 109 6.32 -16.54 3.94
C LYS A 109 5.01 -17.32 3.91
N THR A 110 4.91 -18.43 4.64
CA THR A 110 3.72 -19.30 4.70
C THR A 110 3.30 -19.52 6.14
N PRO A 111 2.00 -19.61 6.43
CA PRO A 111 0.86 -19.54 5.50
C PRO A 111 0.51 -18.12 5.04
N TYR A 112 -0.04 -17.99 3.83
CA TYR A 112 -0.53 -16.71 3.27
C TYR A 112 -2.03 -16.71 2.95
N ALA A 113 -2.72 -17.83 3.17
CA ALA A 113 -4.14 -17.97 2.90
C ALA A 113 -4.86 -18.77 3.98
N VAL A 114 -6.17 -18.57 4.07
CA VAL A 114 -7.13 -19.32 4.90
C VAL A 114 -8.21 -19.83 3.95
N ASP A 115 -8.16 -21.10 3.60
CA ASP A 115 -8.92 -21.67 2.48
C ASP A 115 -8.79 -20.84 1.18
N CYS A 116 -9.83 -20.09 0.79
CA CYS A 116 -9.82 -19.19 -0.37
C CYS A 116 -9.54 -17.71 -0.04
N ASN A 117 -9.59 -17.34 1.25
CA ASN A 117 -9.36 -15.98 1.74
C ASN A 117 -7.85 -15.76 1.90
N SER A 118 -7.35 -14.53 1.73
CA SER A 118 -5.97 -14.23 2.12
C SER A 118 -5.86 -14.14 3.64
N ILE A 119 -4.69 -14.49 4.20
CA ILE A 119 -4.48 -14.37 5.66
C ILE A 119 -4.56 -12.92 6.13
N THR A 120 -4.08 -11.97 5.31
CA THR A 120 -4.12 -10.54 5.60
C THR A 120 -5.56 -10.04 5.69
N SER A 121 -6.42 -10.45 4.76
CA SER A 121 -7.82 -10.02 4.77
C SER A 121 -8.65 -10.76 5.79
N ALA A 122 -8.40 -12.04 6.04
CA ALA A 122 -9.07 -12.79 7.09
C ALA A 122 -8.77 -12.19 8.48
N LEU A 123 -7.53 -11.75 8.75
CA LEU A 123 -7.19 -11.07 10.02
C LEU A 123 -7.82 -9.68 10.12
N SER A 124 -7.92 -8.93 9.01
CA SER A 124 -8.50 -7.58 9.00
C SER A 124 -10.03 -7.55 9.02
N PHE A 125 -10.70 -8.50 8.38
CA PHE A 125 -12.16 -8.51 8.14
C PHE A 125 -12.90 -9.72 8.70
N GLY A 126 -12.18 -10.71 9.22
CA GLY A 126 -12.74 -12.03 9.51
C GLY A 126 -12.77 -12.92 8.27
N TYR A 127 -12.84 -14.23 8.50
CA TYR A 127 -12.99 -15.23 7.45
C TYR A 127 -14.39 -15.15 6.81
N ASP A 128 -14.44 -15.17 5.48
CA ASP A 128 -15.69 -15.16 4.71
C ASP A 128 -15.89 -16.48 3.94
N PRO A 129 -16.70 -17.42 4.46
CA PRO A 129 -17.00 -18.67 3.77
C PRO A 129 -17.87 -18.47 2.51
N GLU A 130 -18.68 -17.40 2.45
CA GLU A 130 -19.55 -17.14 1.30
C GLU A 130 -18.73 -16.84 0.04
N GLN A 131 -17.61 -16.11 0.19
CA GLN A 131 -16.70 -15.89 -0.94
C GLN A 131 -16.13 -17.20 -1.48
N CYS A 132 -15.92 -18.21 -0.63
CA CYS A 132 -15.37 -19.50 -1.08
C CYS A 132 -16.37 -20.37 -1.84
N LYS A 133 -17.68 -20.14 -1.71
CA LYS A 133 -18.70 -20.84 -2.51
C LYS A 133 -18.63 -20.47 -3.99
N ASN A 134 -18.35 -19.19 -4.26
CA ASN A 134 -18.12 -18.69 -5.62
C ASN A 134 -17.04 -17.59 -5.57
N THR A 135 -15.80 -17.97 -5.84
CA THR A 135 -14.65 -17.06 -5.76
C THR A 135 -14.72 -15.93 -6.79
N CYS A 136 -15.54 -16.07 -7.84
CA CYS A 136 -15.82 -15.04 -8.84
C CYS A 136 -17.04 -14.17 -8.54
N ALA A 137 -17.76 -14.41 -7.44
CA ALA A 137 -18.83 -13.52 -7.01
C ALA A 137 -18.28 -12.17 -6.52
N ALA A 138 -19.17 -11.18 -6.46
CA ALA A 138 -18.89 -9.91 -5.81
C ALA A 138 -18.47 -10.12 -4.35
N GLY A 139 -17.45 -9.38 -3.90
CA GLY A 139 -17.00 -9.42 -2.51
C GLY A 139 -17.70 -8.38 -1.64
N LYS A 140 -17.42 -8.43 -0.34
CA LYS A 140 -17.88 -7.42 0.62
C LYS A 140 -17.07 -6.13 0.48
N LEU A 141 -17.74 -4.99 0.66
CA LEU A 141 -17.11 -3.68 0.61
C LEU A 141 -16.15 -3.50 1.79
N ASN A 142 -14.95 -3.00 1.48
CA ASN A 142 -14.00 -2.50 2.45
C ASN A 142 -14.44 -1.11 2.95
N PRO A 143 -14.84 -0.94 4.24
CA PRO A 143 -15.24 0.35 4.80
C PRO A 143 -14.09 1.35 4.88
N TYR A 144 -12.82 0.92 4.76
CA TYR A 144 -11.66 1.80 4.72
C TYR A 144 -11.30 2.27 3.31
N PHE A 145 -11.94 1.71 2.27
CA PHE A 145 -11.71 2.07 0.86
C PHE A 145 -11.90 3.58 0.64
N ASN A 146 -10.86 4.22 0.11
CA ASN A 146 -10.81 5.66 -0.21
C ASN A 146 -11.23 6.61 0.94
N THR A 147 -11.10 6.19 2.20
CA THR A 147 -11.42 7.04 3.36
C THR A 147 -10.28 7.98 3.73
N ALA A 148 -10.58 9.09 4.41
CA ALA A 148 -9.58 9.97 5.01
C ALA A 148 -9.12 9.53 6.42
N SER A 149 -9.66 8.42 6.94
CA SER A 149 -9.31 7.89 8.26
C SER A 149 -7.80 7.61 8.35
N ARG A 150 -7.22 8.06 9.47
CA ARG A 150 -5.83 7.82 9.86
C ARG A 150 -5.70 6.74 10.92
N LYS A 151 -6.81 6.34 11.54
CA LYS A 151 -6.86 5.33 12.60
C LYS A 151 -7.86 4.24 12.21
N PRO A 152 -7.49 3.31 11.32
CA PRO A 152 -8.40 2.32 10.75
C PRO A 152 -9.10 1.46 11.81
N PHE A 153 -8.42 1.10 12.90
CA PHE A 153 -9.03 0.29 13.95
C PHE A 153 -9.99 1.12 14.80
N THR A 154 -9.58 2.34 15.17
CA THR A 154 -10.41 3.23 15.98
C THR A 154 -11.64 3.74 15.24
N ASP A 155 -11.49 4.09 13.96
CA ASP A 155 -12.54 4.77 13.19
C ASP A 155 -13.50 3.79 12.51
N VAL A 156 -13.00 2.64 12.03
CA VAL A 156 -13.80 1.68 11.26
C VAL A 156 -13.64 0.22 11.70
N GLY A 157 -12.96 -0.03 12.83
CA GLY A 157 -12.92 -1.35 13.48
C GLY A 157 -11.99 -2.37 12.83
N ILE A 158 -11.11 -1.97 11.90
CA ILE A 158 -10.21 -2.90 11.20
C ILE A 158 -8.75 -2.65 11.56
N ARG A 159 -7.97 -3.72 11.76
CA ARG A 159 -6.51 -3.61 11.81
C ARG A 159 -5.95 -3.94 10.45
N LEU A 160 -5.22 -3.02 9.83
CA LEU A 160 -4.63 -3.25 8.51
C LEU A 160 -3.55 -4.32 8.64
N THR A 161 -3.63 -5.39 7.85
CA THR A 161 -2.64 -6.47 7.92
C THR A 161 -1.83 -6.52 6.64
N MET A 162 -0.51 -6.65 6.76
CA MET A 162 0.39 -6.88 5.63
C MET A 162 1.41 -7.96 5.99
N LEU A 163 1.69 -8.83 5.03
CA LEU A 163 2.66 -9.91 5.16
C LEU A 163 4.04 -9.42 4.70
N LEU A 164 5.04 -9.58 5.55
CA LEU A 164 6.44 -9.40 5.19
C LEU A 164 7.02 -10.79 4.88
N PRO A 165 7.08 -11.20 3.60
CA PRO A 165 7.49 -12.54 3.25
C PRO A 165 8.99 -12.75 3.50
N THR A 166 9.33 -13.85 4.16
CA THR A 166 10.72 -14.19 4.53
C THR A 166 11.13 -15.53 3.94
N GLU A 167 12.14 -15.51 3.06
CA GLU A 167 12.80 -16.72 2.53
C GLU A 167 14.22 -16.85 3.08
N THR A 168 14.93 -15.72 3.16
CA THR A 168 16.23 -15.61 3.80
C THR A 168 16.30 -14.31 4.59
N PHE A 169 17.19 -14.26 5.58
CA PHE A 169 17.40 -13.04 6.36
C PHE A 169 17.94 -11.90 5.47
N ALA A 170 18.79 -12.21 4.48
CA ALA A 170 19.38 -11.21 3.59
C ALA A 170 18.31 -10.53 2.71
N GLN A 171 17.40 -11.31 2.12
CA GLN A 171 16.28 -10.75 1.33
C GLN A 171 15.34 -9.92 2.20
N ALA A 172 14.96 -10.43 3.37
CA ALA A 172 14.10 -9.71 4.30
C ALA A 172 14.75 -8.39 4.77
N LYS A 173 16.03 -8.42 5.14
CA LYS A 173 16.81 -7.23 5.50
C LYS A 173 16.82 -6.21 4.35
N SER A 174 17.10 -6.65 3.12
CA SER A 174 17.11 -5.76 1.95
C SER A 174 15.74 -5.11 1.70
N LEU A 175 14.64 -5.84 1.90
CA LEU A 175 13.29 -5.31 1.75
C LEU A 175 12.99 -4.27 2.84
N ILE A 176 13.34 -4.56 4.10
CA ILE A 176 13.13 -3.68 5.24
C ILE A 176 13.94 -2.40 5.10
N ASP A 177 15.23 -2.52 4.78
CA ASP A 177 16.13 -1.37 4.60
C ASP A 177 15.64 -0.46 3.48
N ARG A 178 15.16 -1.04 2.38
CA ARG A 178 14.55 -0.30 1.27
C ARG A 178 13.31 0.48 1.72
N GLY A 179 12.46 -0.10 2.58
CA GLY A 179 11.34 0.61 3.18
C GLY A 179 11.79 1.77 4.07
N VAL A 180 12.78 1.56 4.94
CA VAL A 180 13.34 2.61 5.82
C VAL A 180 13.95 3.76 5.01
N VAL A 181 14.69 3.43 3.95
CA VAL A 181 15.29 4.42 3.03
C VAL A 181 14.22 5.28 2.36
N SER A 182 13.02 4.74 2.11
CA SER A 182 11.92 5.50 1.51
C SER A 182 11.52 6.72 2.35
N ASP A 183 11.69 6.65 3.67
CA ASP A 183 11.33 7.74 4.57
C ASP A 183 12.15 9.01 4.29
N MET A 184 13.31 8.91 3.64
CA MET A 184 14.12 10.09 3.24
C MET A 184 13.44 10.97 2.18
N GLY A 185 12.36 10.47 1.58
CA GLY A 185 11.61 11.15 0.54
C GLY A 185 12.12 10.82 -0.86
N VAL A 186 11.36 11.26 -1.86
CA VAL A 186 11.70 11.10 -3.27
C VAL A 186 11.66 12.46 -3.98
N PHE A 187 12.68 12.76 -4.78
CA PHE A 187 12.75 14.04 -5.50
C PHE A 187 12.07 13.99 -6.86
N ARG A 188 12.34 12.93 -7.64
CA ARG A 188 11.75 12.68 -8.95
C ARG A 188 11.47 11.21 -9.10
N SER A 189 10.26 10.89 -9.53
CA SER A 189 9.85 9.51 -9.79
C SER A 189 8.70 9.45 -10.77
N THR A 190 8.40 8.26 -11.26
CA THR A 190 7.31 8.03 -12.23
C THR A 190 6.40 6.89 -11.77
N ALA A 191 5.10 7.13 -11.92
CA ALA A 191 4.04 6.13 -11.85
C ALA A 191 3.73 5.61 -13.25
N TYR A 192 4.05 4.34 -13.50
CA TYR A 192 3.84 3.64 -14.76
C TYR A 192 2.56 2.81 -14.73
N TYR A 193 1.70 3.01 -15.72
CA TYR A 193 0.46 2.26 -15.90
C TYR A 193 0.41 1.67 -17.30
N LEU A 194 0.37 0.35 -17.40
CA LEU A 194 0.37 -0.35 -18.68
C LEU A 194 -1.01 -0.93 -18.98
N ASN A 195 -1.62 -0.45 -20.05
CA ASN A 195 -2.78 -1.08 -20.67
C ASN A 195 -2.26 -2.07 -21.72
N THR A 196 -2.51 -3.35 -21.48
CA THR A 196 -1.85 -4.44 -22.21
C THR A 196 -2.75 -4.98 -23.33
N SER A 197 -2.21 -5.91 -24.11
CA SER A 197 -2.93 -6.67 -25.12
C SER A 197 -4.01 -7.56 -24.51
N ASP A 198 -3.85 -8.04 -23.27
CA ASP A 198 -4.87 -8.78 -22.53
C ASP A 198 -5.96 -7.85 -22.00
N LYS A 199 -7.09 -7.80 -22.70
CA LYS A 199 -8.23 -6.95 -22.34
C LYS A 199 -8.95 -7.40 -21.06
N ALA A 200 -9.00 -8.69 -20.79
CA ALA A 200 -9.64 -9.20 -19.58
C ALA A 200 -8.85 -8.78 -18.33
N ARG A 201 -7.51 -8.83 -18.41
CA ARG A 201 -6.64 -8.41 -17.32
C ARG A 201 -6.34 -6.90 -17.30
N SER A 202 -6.70 -6.18 -18.35
CA SER A 202 -6.60 -4.71 -18.41
C SER A 202 -7.90 -3.99 -18.05
N ILE A 203 -8.88 -4.68 -17.44
CA ILE A 203 -10.19 -4.10 -17.10
C ILE A 203 -10.09 -2.86 -16.19
N ARG A 204 -9.08 -2.78 -15.32
CA ARG A 204 -8.83 -1.59 -14.47
C ARG A 204 -8.17 -0.43 -15.22
N ALA A 205 -7.71 -0.63 -16.46
CA ALA A 205 -6.99 0.40 -17.21
C ALA A 205 -7.85 1.61 -17.57
N GLN A 206 -9.18 1.45 -17.58
CA GLN A 206 -10.13 2.57 -17.72
C GLN A 206 -10.00 3.60 -16.59
N TYR A 207 -9.42 3.22 -15.44
CA TYR A 207 -9.20 4.09 -14.30
C TYR A 207 -7.76 4.61 -14.22
N PHE A 208 -6.89 4.30 -15.17
CA PHE A 208 -5.52 4.83 -15.15
C PHE A 208 -5.52 6.36 -15.32
N PRO A 209 -4.63 7.06 -14.60
CA PRO A 209 -4.51 8.49 -14.75
C PRO A 209 -4.11 8.89 -16.19
N PRO A 210 -4.41 10.13 -16.61
CA PRO A 210 -3.98 10.65 -17.91
C PRO A 210 -2.44 10.61 -18.06
N ASN A 211 -1.97 10.21 -19.24
CA ASN A 211 -0.55 10.20 -19.56
C ASN A 211 0.04 11.63 -19.56
N GLY A 212 1.27 11.77 -19.06
CA GLY A 212 1.99 13.06 -19.03
C GLY A 212 1.56 14.00 -17.91
N ALA A 213 0.61 13.58 -17.06
CA ALA A 213 0.27 14.31 -15.85
C ALA A 213 1.41 14.24 -14.81
N SER A 214 1.38 15.15 -13.85
CA SER A 214 2.23 15.09 -12.66
C SER A 214 1.42 15.45 -11.43
N ILE A 215 1.83 14.93 -10.27
CA ILE A 215 1.23 15.31 -8.99
C ILE A 215 1.99 16.54 -8.47
N PRO A 216 1.33 17.70 -8.32
CA PRO A 216 1.99 18.93 -7.87
C PRO A 216 2.67 18.75 -6.52
N GLY A 217 3.90 19.25 -6.40
CA GLY A 217 4.66 19.26 -5.15
C GLY A 217 5.31 17.93 -4.75
N SER A 218 5.01 16.82 -5.42
CA SER A 218 5.59 15.50 -5.07
C SER A 218 6.73 15.05 -5.98
N GLY A 219 6.93 15.70 -7.13
CA GLY A 219 7.89 15.25 -8.14
C GLY A 219 7.52 13.90 -8.80
N LEU A 220 6.28 13.44 -8.63
CA LEU A 220 5.76 12.20 -9.22
C LEU A 220 5.11 12.48 -10.58
N GLY A 221 5.78 12.04 -11.65
CA GLY A 221 5.24 12.01 -13.01
C GLY A 221 4.34 10.79 -13.24
N ILE A 222 3.51 10.87 -14.28
CA ILE A 222 2.58 9.80 -14.67
C ILE A 222 2.82 9.41 -16.12
N MET A 223 3.06 8.12 -16.34
CA MET A 223 3.18 7.52 -17.67
C MET A 223 2.14 6.42 -17.83
N THR A 224 1.14 6.68 -18.66
CA THR A 224 0.11 5.69 -19.02
C THR A 224 0.31 5.30 -20.48
N MET A 225 0.49 4.01 -20.73
CA MET A 225 1.00 3.50 -22.01
C MET A 225 0.18 2.29 -22.49
N GLN A 226 0.02 2.17 -23.81
CA GLN A 226 -0.42 0.92 -24.44
C GLN A 226 0.83 0.07 -24.70
N SER A 227 1.13 -0.86 -23.80
CA SER A 227 2.32 -1.71 -23.91
C SER A 227 2.16 -2.94 -23.03
N ASP A 228 2.73 -4.06 -23.48
CA ASP A 228 2.78 -5.32 -22.73
C ASP A 228 3.96 -5.34 -21.74
N LYS A 229 4.96 -4.48 -21.94
CA LYS A 229 6.17 -4.46 -21.12
C LYS A 229 6.71 -3.05 -20.90
N LEU A 230 7.41 -2.89 -19.78
CA LEU A 230 8.20 -1.71 -19.45
C LEU A 230 9.67 -2.15 -19.42
N LEU A 231 10.54 -1.39 -20.07
CA LEU A 231 11.96 -1.71 -20.16
C LEU A 231 12.81 -0.50 -19.77
N GLY A 232 13.86 -0.72 -18.98
CA GLY A 232 14.90 0.25 -18.71
C GLY A 232 14.50 1.47 -17.86
N ALA A 233 13.27 1.54 -17.34
CA ALA A 233 12.84 2.66 -16.49
C ALA A 233 13.66 2.70 -15.19
N GLN A 234 14.15 3.90 -14.82
CA GLN A 234 15.13 4.07 -13.74
C GLN A 234 14.58 4.72 -12.45
N ASP A 235 13.31 5.12 -12.48
CA ASP A 235 12.68 5.99 -11.48
C ASP A 235 11.27 5.48 -11.10
N VAL A 236 11.07 4.16 -11.13
CA VAL A 236 9.77 3.52 -10.89
C VAL A 236 9.35 3.70 -9.44
N MET A 237 8.23 4.41 -9.20
CA MET A 237 7.59 4.56 -7.89
C MET A 237 6.24 3.85 -7.81
N ILE A 238 5.47 3.83 -8.89
CA ILE A 238 4.29 2.98 -9.01
C ILE A 238 4.39 2.20 -10.31
N TYR A 239 4.05 0.92 -10.31
CA TYR A 239 3.90 0.15 -11.54
C TYR A 239 2.67 -0.76 -11.46
N GLN A 240 1.65 -0.47 -12.28
CA GLN A 240 0.46 -1.31 -12.43
C GLN A 240 0.28 -1.81 -13.86
N THR A 241 0.11 -3.12 -14.00
CA THR A 241 -0.15 -3.80 -15.28
C THR A 241 -1.21 -4.90 -15.13
N GLY A 242 -1.39 -5.74 -16.15
CA GLY A 242 -2.36 -6.83 -16.18
C GLY A 242 -1.82 -8.20 -16.55
N LEU A 243 -0.71 -8.33 -17.31
CA LEU A 243 -0.29 -9.63 -17.84
C LEU A 243 0.10 -10.65 -16.75
N PRO A 244 -0.11 -11.96 -17.00
CA PRO A 244 0.26 -13.01 -16.06
C PRO A 244 1.77 -13.13 -15.86
N TRP A 245 2.57 -12.79 -16.87
CA TRP A 245 4.01 -12.64 -16.74
C TRP A 245 4.39 -11.20 -17.05
N VAL A 246 5.23 -10.62 -16.20
CA VAL A 246 5.74 -9.26 -16.41
C VAL A 246 7.19 -9.36 -16.85
N GLU A 247 7.40 -9.26 -18.16
CA GLU A 247 8.73 -9.27 -18.76
C GLU A 247 9.48 -7.97 -18.46
N GLY A 248 10.81 -8.07 -18.32
CA GLY A 248 11.70 -6.92 -18.24
C GLY A 248 11.91 -6.36 -16.84
N LEU A 249 11.36 -6.99 -15.80
CA LEU A 249 11.51 -6.57 -14.40
C LEU A 249 12.98 -6.36 -13.99
N GLU A 250 13.88 -7.21 -14.49
CA GLU A 250 15.32 -7.16 -14.27
C GLU A 250 16.00 -5.91 -14.87
N THR A 251 15.33 -5.22 -15.80
CA THR A 251 15.83 -4.00 -16.44
C THR A 251 15.39 -2.73 -15.69
N LEU A 252 14.50 -2.87 -14.72
CA LEU A 252 13.86 -1.75 -14.02
C LEU A 252 14.63 -1.40 -12.75
N LYS A 253 14.64 -0.11 -12.42
CA LYS A 253 15.05 0.37 -11.10
C LYS A 253 13.85 0.93 -10.37
N PHE A 254 13.40 0.17 -9.38
CA PHE A 254 12.42 0.61 -8.41
C PHE A 254 13.08 1.50 -7.37
N LEU A 255 12.46 2.64 -7.08
CA LEU A 255 12.92 3.53 -6.02
C LEU A 255 12.47 3.00 -4.64
N PRO A 256 13.21 3.34 -3.57
CA PRO A 256 12.76 3.08 -2.20
C PRO A 256 11.34 3.59 -1.96
N GLY A 257 10.43 2.70 -1.53
CA GLY A 257 9.00 2.96 -1.40
C GLY A 257 8.15 2.45 -2.56
N ALA A 258 8.73 2.07 -3.71
CA ALA A 258 7.92 1.76 -4.88
C ALA A 258 6.85 0.67 -4.64
N LEU A 259 5.64 0.91 -5.14
CA LEU A 259 4.49 0.01 -5.07
C LEU A 259 4.25 -0.59 -6.46
N ALA A 260 4.15 -1.91 -6.58
CA ALA A 260 3.93 -2.52 -7.88
C ALA A 260 3.04 -3.76 -7.80
N ASP A 261 2.15 -3.92 -8.77
CA ASP A 261 1.24 -5.05 -8.81
C ASP A 261 0.67 -5.30 -10.22
N HIS A 262 0.02 -6.45 -10.40
CA HIS A 262 -0.62 -6.83 -11.65
C HIS A 262 -2.00 -7.42 -11.41
N LEU A 263 -2.93 -7.13 -12.32
CA LEU A 263 -4.29 -7.65 -12.28
C LEU A 263 -4.32 -9.05 -12.90
N THR A 264 -3.83 -10.04 -12.15
CA THR A 264 -3.85 -11.45 -12.55
C THR A 264 -4.31 -12.31 -11.37
N SER A 265 -5.14 -13.31 -11.68
CA SER A 265 -5.59 -14.32 -10.73
C SER A 265 -4.43 -14.99 -10.03
N PHE A 266 -4.56 -15.35 -8.75
CA PHE A 266 -3.51 -16.04 -7.99
C PHE A 266 -2.15 -15.31 -7.91
N GLY A 267 -2.07 -14.01 -8.21
CA GLY A 267 -0.83 -13.23 -8.01
C GLY A 267 -0.33 -13.22 -6.56
N GLY A 268 -1.19 -13.55 -5.58
CA GLY A 268 -0.85 -13.70 -4.16
C GLY A 268 -0.51 -15.15 -3.76
N ASP A 269 -0.52 -16.10 -4.70
CA ASP A 269 -0.02 -17.46 -4.46
C ASP A 269 1.52 -17.44 -4.44
N LEU A 270 2.11 -17.20 -3.26
CA LEU A 270 3.56 -16.98 -3.14
C LEU A 270 4.42 -18.21 -3.47
N ASN A 271 3.82 -19.40 -3.57
CA ASN A 271 4.46 -20.63 -4.04
C ASN A 271 4.07 -21.01 -5.47
N GLY A 272 3.22 -20.22 -6.11
CA GLY A 272 2.75 -20.44 -7.48
C GLY A 272 3.90 -20.36 -8.49
N LYS A 273 3.81 -21.19 -9.54
CA LYS A 273 4.84 -21.29 -10.61
C LYS A 273 4.30 -21.04 -12.02
N HIS A 274 2.98 -20.86 -12.16
CA HIS A 274 2.33 -20.77 -13.46
C HIS A 274 2.28 -19.34 -14.03
N GLN A 275 2.54 -18.35 -13.18
CA GLN A 275 2.52 -16.92 -13.50
C GLN A 275 3.34 -16.15 -12.47
N ALA A 276 3.56 -14.86 -12.74
CA ALA A 276 4.21 -13.97 -11.79
C ALA A 276 3.40 -13.88 -10.49
N THR A 277 4.11 -13.69 -9.39
CA THR A 277 3.55 -13.57 -8.04
C THR A 277 3.98 -12.24 -7.45
N ALA A 278 3.36 -11.85 -6.34
CA ALA A 278 3.74 -10.65 -5.61
C ALA A 278 5.23 -10.67 -5.18
N LEU A 279 5.84 -11.85 -5.02
CA LEU A 279 7.29 -11.97 -4.74
C LEU A 279 8.16 -11.54 -5.92
N HIS A 280 7.71 -11.72 -7.17
CA HIS A 280 8.49 -11.30 -8.34
C HIS A 280 8.72 -9.78 -8.32
N TRP A 281 7.72 -9.01 -7.90
CA TRP A 281 7.84 -7.56 -7.71
C TRP A 281 8.82 -7.19 -6.60
N LEU A 282 8.74 -7.84 -5.44
CA LEU A 282 9.65 -7.57 -4.31
C LEU A 282 11.10 -7.93 -4.65
N ASN A 283 11.30 -9.04 -5.37
CA ASN A 283 12.60 -9.48 -5.87
C ASN A 283 13.17 -8.54 -6.93
N ALA A 284 12.32 -7.97 -7.78
CA ALA A 284 12.74 -7.03 -8.81
C ALA A 284 13.11 -5.64 -8.27
N GLY A 285 12.65 -5.26 -7.08
CA GLY A 285 12.95 -3.94 -6.53
C GLY A 285 11.82 -3.27 -5.78
N ALA A 286 10.57 -3.71 -5.95
CA ALA A 286 9.43 -3.09 -5.30
C ALA A 286 9.50 -3.23 -3.76
N THR A 287 8.96 -2.24 -3.06
CA THR A 287 8.88 -2.19 -1.60
C THR A 287 7.62 -2.88 -1.09
N ALA A 288 6.53 -2.80 -1.85
CA ALA A 288 5.31 -3.55 -1.57
C ALA A 288 4.60 -3.96 -2.87
N SER A 289 3.79 -5.01 -2.75
CA SER A 289 3.02 -5.60 -3.83
C SER A 289 1.69 -6.15 -3.32
N TYR A 290 0.83 -6.51 -4.27
CA TYR A 290 -0.46 -7.12 -4.03
C TYR A 290 -0.70 -8.30 -4.98
N GLY A 291 -1.52 -9.26 -4.57
CA GLY A 291 -2.12 -10.25 -5.47
C GLY A 291 -3.20 -11.06 -4.77
N THR A 292 -4.06 -11.76 -5.51
CA THR A 292 -5.11 -12.57 -4.89
C THR A 292 -4.63 -14.00 -4.61
N VAL A 293 -5.10 -14.65 -3.55
CA VAL A 293 -4.72 -16.04 -3.21
C VAL A 293 -5.65 -17.10 -3.80
N SER A 294 -6.74 -16.65 -4.41
CA SER A 294 -7.72 -17.47 -5.11
C SER A 294 -8.20 -16.75 -6.37
N GLU A 295 -8.89 -17.47 -7.26
CA GLU A 295 -9.40 -16.95 -8.53
C GLU A 295 -10.38 -15.78 -8.28
N PRO A 296 -10.03 -14.53 -8.65
CA PRO A 296 -10.89 -13.39 -8.42
C PRO A 296 -11.83 -13.11 -9.59
N CYS A 297 -11.63 -13.75 -10.75
CA CYS A 297 -12.09 -13.25 -12.05
C CYS A 297 -11.59 -11.82 -12.33
N ASN A 298 -12.02 -11.21 -13.42
CA ASN A 298 -11.62 -9.85 -13.82
C ASN A 298 -12.44 -8.74 -13.14
N HIS A 299 -12.76 -8.88 -11.85
CA HIS A 299 -13.41 -7.80 -11.08
C HIS A 299 -12.36 -6.79 -10.63
N TRP A 300 -12.38 -5.57 -11.19
CA TRP A 300 -11.42 -4.52 -10.82
C TRP A 300 -11.44 -4.21 -9.31
N GLN A 301 -12.60 -4.37 -8.65
CA GLN A 301 -12.79 -4.11 -7.22
C GLN A 301 -11.91 -4.99 -6.32
N LYS A 302 -11.48 -6.15 -6.83
CA LYS A 302 -10.59 -7.09 -6.12
C LYS A 302 -9.11 -6.75 -6.32
N PHE A 303 -8.79 -5.63 -6.93
CA PHE A 303 -7.42 -5.18 -7.19
C PHE A 303 -7.24 -3.71 -6.79
N PRO A 304 -6.00 -3.28 -6.56
CA PRO A 304 -5.70 -1.89 -6.25
C PRO A 304 -6.20 -0.94 -7.33
N HIS A 305 -7.07 -0.03 -6.94
CA HIS A 305 -7.59 1.02 -7.81
C HIS A 305 -6.50 2.08 -8.02
N PRO A 306 -6.07 2.34 -9.27
CA PRO A 306 -4.91 3.16 -9.62
C PRO A 306 -4.97 4.58 -9.02
N MET A 307 -6.07 5.31 -9.28
CA MET A 307 -6.22 6.69 -8.80
C MET A 307 -6.34 6.80 -7.27
N VAL A 308 -6.93 5.81 -6.60
CA VAL A 308 -7.09 5.82 -5.14
C VAL A 308 -5.74 5.58 -4.48
N MET A 309 -4.99 4.57 -4.95
CA MET A 309 -3.61 4.32 -4.50
C MET A 309 -2.74 5.56 -4.74
N LEU A 310 -2.72 6.08 -5.98
CA LEU A 310 -1.93 7.26 -6.33
C LEU A 310 -2.24 8.45 -5.43
N LYS A 311 -3.53 8.76 -5.22
CA LYS A 311 -3.98 9.83 -4.32
C LYS A 311 -3.43 9.65 -2.91
N TRP A 312 -3.72 8.54 -2.25
CA TRP A 312 -3.36 8.39 -0.84
C TRP A 312 -1.86 8.26 -0.64
N TYR A 313 -1.16 7.56 -1.54
CA TYR A 313 0.29 7.41 -1.45
C TYR A 313 1.01 8.74 -1.65
N SER A 314 0.61 9.53 -2.65
CA SER A 314 1.17 10.88 -2.88
C SER A 314 0.81 11.89 -1.78
N MET A 315 -0.24 11.63 -0.99
CA MET A 315 -0.60 12.39 0.21
C MET A 315 0.14 11.91 1.48
N GLY A 316 1.14 11.03 1.34
CA GLY A 316 2.00 10.62 2.45
C GLY A 316 1.48 9.46 3.29
N ASN A 317 0.48 8.73 2.82
CA ASN A 317 0.05 7.49 3.46
C ASN A 317 1.14 6.42 3.25
N SER A 318 1.32 5.55 4.24
CA SER A 318 2.25 4.42 4.14
C SER A 318 1.81 3.40 3.07
N ALA A 319 2.71 2.51 2.66
CA ALA A 319 2.42 1.46 1.68
C ALA A 319 1.20 0.62 2.10
N ILE A 320 1.12 0.22 3.37
CA ILE A 320 -0.02 -0.55 3.88
C ILE A 320 -1.34 0.24 3.77
N GLU A 321 -1.34 1.52 4.14
CA GLU A 321 -2.53 2.37 4.03
C GLU A 321 -2.96 2.60 2.58
N ALA A 322 -2.02 2.92 1.69
CA ALA A 322 -2.30 3.17 0.29
C ALA A 322 -2.89 1.94 -0.41
N TYR A 323 -2.33 0.76 -0.16
CA TYR A 323 -2.89 -0.49 -0.67
C TYR A 323 -4.28 -0.77 -0.12
N TRP A 324 -4.46 -0.73 1.21
CA TRP A 324 -5.75 -1.02 1.83
C TRP A 324 -6.84 -0.04 1.45
N LYS A 325 -6.53 1.25 1.28
CA LYS A 325 -7.49 2.24 0.77
C LYS A 325 -7.87 2.00 -0.69
N SER A 326 -7.06 1.27 -1.45
CA SER A 326 -7.24 1.09 -2.90
C SER A 326 -7.98 -0.18 -3.31
N VAL A 327 -8.25 -1.13 -2.41
CA VAL A 327 -8.97 -2.37 -2.75
C VAL A 327 -10.37 -2.35 -2.17
N ALA A 328 -11.39 -2.42 -3.03
CA ALA A 328 -12.79 -2.32 -2.63
C ALA A 328 -13.35 -3.64 -2.10
N TRP A 329 -12.94 -4.79 -2.66
CA TRP A 329 -13.35 -6.14 -2.25
C TRP A 329 -12.13 -6.98 -1.87
N PRO A 330 -11.60 -6.85 -0.64
CA PRO A 330 -10.24 -7.27 -0.33
C PRO A 330 -10.11 -8.72 0.09
N ILE A 331 -11.20 -9.46 0.28
CA ILE A 331 -11.19 -10.73 1.03
C ILE A 331 -10.24 -11.81 0.46
N GLN A 332 -10.00 -11.80 -0.87
CA GLN A 332 -9.06 -12.69 -1.56
C GLN A 332 -7.64 -12.09 -1.67
N GLY A 333 -7.47 -10.82 -1.32
CA GLY A 333 -6.29 -10.00 -1.58
C GLY A 333 -5.19 -10.14 -0.53
N LEU A 334 -4.02 -10.61 -0.93
CA LEU A 334 -2.82 -10.66 -0.12
C LEU A 334 -1.99 -9.39 -0.31
N PHE A 335 -1.80 -8.67 0.79
CA PHE A 335 -0.96 -7.47 0.84
C PHE A 335 0.43 -7.89 1.32
N VAL A 336 1.47 -7.61 0.53
CA VAL A 336 2.85 -8.03 0.87
C VAL A 336 3.84 -6.89 0.77
N GLY A 337 4.88 -6.91 1.60
CA GLY A 337 6.00 -5.99 1.48
C GLY A 337 6.43 -5.38 2.80
N GLU A 338 7.05 -4.21 2.71
CA GLU A 338 7.39 -3.38 3.85
C GLU A 338 6.25 -2.36 4.11
N PRO A 339 5.52 -2.47 5.24
CA PRO A 339 4.28 -1.73 5.46
C PRO A 339 4.42 -0.22 5.60
N LEU A 340 5.48 0.25 6.27
CA LEU A 340 5.60 1.63 6.73
C LEU A 340 6.27 2.57 5.71
N ALA A 341 6.68 2.07 4.55
CA ALA A 341 7.29 2.88 3.51
C ALA A 341 6.38 4.05 3.08
N ALA A 342 6.87 5.28 3.23
CA ALA A 342 6.10 6.51 3.02
C ALA A 342 6.98 7.63 2.39
N PRO A 343 7.40 7.50 1.12
CA PRO A 343 8.29 8.44 0.44
C PRO A 343 7.69 9.83 0.20
N PHE A 344 6.39 10.01 0.44
CA PHE A 344 5.69 11.30 0.36
C PHE A 344 5.14 11.76 1.72
N GLY A 345 5.51 11.10 2.83
CA GLY A 345 4.99 11.38 4.18
C GLY A 345 5.74 12.47 4.96
N ARG A 346 6.50 13.32 4.27
CA ARG A 346 7.36 14.35 4.84
C ARG A 346 7.03 15.74 4.36
#